data_AF-A0A7S2YEP0-F1
#
_entry.id   AF-A0A7S2YEP0-F1
#
_cell.length_a   1.000
_cell.length_b   1.000
_cell.length_c   1.000
_cell.angle_alpha   90.00
_cell.angle_beta   90.00
_cell.angle_gamma   90.00
#
_symmetry.space_group_name_H-M   'P 1'
#
loop_
_entity.id
_entity.type
_entity.pdbx_description
1 polymer ?
#
loop_
_entity_poly.entity_id
_entity_poly.type
_entity_poly.pdbx_seq_one_letter_code
_entity_poly.pdbx_strand_id
1 'polypeptide(L)'
;GLRLCSLATSNAAVAQGTMLWAKELTHGSEFATSASFPTLSVSILSLVRRIAQEQPFTRRDALATALAFTKHSNPDVSYQKLNAIKEQSIRLMLALIAKGEATTVLAGMSLRLQEQPELDASLVRYFVAGLLEIVKAPVSLAFARVLAQFLRVPKCVDAVRSSYFVEPHQSRLASLLRSFGNLSLEDSRDAQGKVDKTWIESVLTTYRLD
;
A
#
# COMPACT_ATOMS: atom_id res chain seq x y z
N GLY A 1 18.70 -18.16 4.97
CA GLY A 1 17.29 -18.06 4.58
C GLY A 1 16.36 -18.69 5.59
N LEU A 2 16.01 -19.98 5.41
CA LEU A 2 14.97 -20.67 6.18
C LEU A 2 15.16 -20.64 7.71
N ARG A 3 16.39 -20.84 8.20
CA ARG A 3 16.69 -20.76 9.64
C ARG A 3 16.43 -19.37 10.23
N LEU A 4 16.82 -18.30 9.52
CA LEU A 4 16.56 -16.93 9.95
C LEU A 4 15.05 -16.64 9.96
N CYS A 5 14.31 -17.07 8.94
CA CYS A 5 12.85 -16.97 8.93
C CYS A 5 12.24 -17.65 10.17
N SER A 6 12.62 -18.90 10.44
CA SER A 6 12.10 -19.67 11.59
C SER A 6 12.39 -18.99 12.92
N LEU A 7 13.61 -18.48 13.11
CA LEU A 7 14.00 -17.78 14.33
C LEU A 7 13.25 -16.45 14.47
N ALA A 8 13.17 -15.66 13.39
CA ALA A 8 12.47 -14.38 13.41
C ALA A 8 10.95 -14.53 13.61
N THR A 9 10.34 -15.64 13.18
CA THR A 9 8.92 -15.88 13.46
C THR A 9 8.66 -16.37 14.88
N SER A 10 9.65 -16.97 15.55
CA SER A 10 9.51 -17.55 16.90
C SER A 10 10.09 -16.69 18.02
N ASN A 11 10.94 -15.71 17.70
CA ASN A 11 11.61 -14.86 18.66
C ASN A 11 11.45 -13.38 18.29
N ALA A 12 10.80 -12.62 19.18
CA ALA A 12 10.50 -11.21 18.96
C ALA A 12 11.76 -10.32 18.81
N ALA A 13 12.84 -10.61 19.55
CA ALA A 13 14.08 -9.85 19.44
C ALA A 13 14.77 -10.09 18.08
N VAL A 14 14.76 -11.34 17.61
CA VAL A 14 15.27 -11.68 16.26
C VAL A 14 14.40 -11.04 15.17
N ALA A 15 13.08 -11.04 15.35
CA ALA A 15 12.14 -10.35 14.47
C ALA A 15 12.51 -8.87 14.35
N GLN A 16 12.62 -8.17 15.49
CA GLN A 16 12.93 -6.75 15.52
C GLN A 16 14.31 -6.44 14.93
N GLY A 17 15.33 -7.22 15.27
CA GLY A 17 16.67 -7.07 14.69
C GLY A 17 16.67 -7.25 13.17
N THR A 18 15.90 -8.21 12.66
CA THR A 18 15.74 -8.43 11.22
C THR A 18 15.03 -7.26 10.53
N MET A 19 14.00 -6.69 11.16
CA MET A 19 13.29 -5.52 10.66
C MET A 19 14.18 -4.28 10.61
N LEU A 20 14.98 -4.05 11.65
CA LEU A 20 15.96 -2.95 11.69
C LEU A 20 17.00 -3.11 10.59
N TRP A 21 17.58 -4.30 10.45
CA TRP A 21 18.52 -4.59 9.37
C TRP A 21 17.91 -4.34 7.98
N ALA A 22 16.69 -4.84 7.72
CA ALA A 22 16.02 -4.63 6.45
C ALA A 22 15.74 -3.14 6.20
N LYS A 23 15.33 -2.40 7.23
CA LYS A 23 15.10 -0.96 7.15
C LYS A 23 16.39 -0.20 6.80
N GLU A 24 17.48 -0.41 7.54
CA GLU A 24 18.76 0.26 7.31
C GLU A 24 19.28 0.00 5.90
N LEU A 25 19.28 -1.27 5.47
CA LEU A 25 19.77 -1.66 4.15
C LEU A 25 18.95 -1.02 3.01
N THR A 26 17.63 -0.88 3.19
CA THR A 26 16.73 -0.38 2.15
C THR A 26 16.60 1.14 2.11
N HIS A 27 16.99 1.86 3.15
CA HIS A 27 16.98 3.32 3.13
C HIS A 27 18.22 3.92 2.44
N GLY A 28 19.32 3.17 2.37
CA GLY A 28 20.54 3.59 1.67
C GLY A 28 20.43 3.55 0.15
N SER A 29 20.93 4.59 -0.53
CA SER A 29 21.08 4.60 -1.99
C SER A 29 22.10 3.58 -2.48
N GLU A 30 23.08 3.22 -1.64
CA GLU A 30 24.14 2.24 -1.93
C GLU A 30 23.58 0.85 -2.24
N PHE A 31 22.56 0.42 -1.50
CA PHE A 31 21.95 -0.88 -1.77
C PHE A 31 21.24 -0.86 -3.11
N ALA A 32 20.51 0.21 -3.43
CA ALA A 32 19.77 0.35 -4.68
C ALA A 32 20.67 0.30 -5.91
N THR A 33 21.89 0.85 -5.83
CA THR A 33 22.88 0.84 -6.92
C THR A 33 23.75 -0.43 -6.94
N SER A 34 23.67 -1.28 -5.92
CA SER A 34 24.49 -2.49 -5.85
C SER A 34 24.05 -3.58 -6.84
N ALA A 35 25.00 -4.38 -7.31
CA ALA A 35 24.72 -5.57 -8.13
C ALA A 35 23.83 -6.60 -7.42
N SER A 36 23.83 -6.60 -6.08
CA SER A 36 23.01 -7.48 -5.24
C SER A 36 21.55 -7.04 -5.12
N PHE A 37 21.22 -5.83 -5.57
CA PHE A 37 19.90 -5.25 -5.40
C PHE A 37 18.78 -6.16 -5.92
N PRO A 38 18.79 -6.65 -7.18
CA PRO A 38 17.65 -7.39 -7.69
C PRO A 38 17.41 -8.73 -6.99
N THR A 39 18.49 -9.37 -6.53
CA THR A 39 18.45 -10.70 -5.91
C THR A 39 18.09 -10.62 -4.43
N LEU A 40 18.69 -9.68 -3.69
CA LEU A 40 18.44 -9.52 -2.25
C LEU A 40 17.08 -8.86 -1.97
N SER A 41 16.60 -7.95 -2.81
CA SER A 41 15.32 -7.27 -2.62
C SER A 41 14.15 -8.24 -2.43
N VAL A 42 14.06 -9.26 -3.30
CA VAL A 42 13.00 -10.27 -3.24
C VAL A 42 13.09 -11.10 -1.96
N SER A 43 14.31 -11.43 -1.53
CA SER A 43 14.55 -12.19 -0.30
C SER A 43 14.19 -11.38 0.95
N ILE A 44 14.55 -10.09 0.98
CA ILE A 44 14.22 -9.17 2.06
C ILE A 44 12.71 -9.00 2.17
N LEU A 45 12.03 -8.67 1.06
CA LEU A 45 10.57 -8.49 1.04
C LEU A 45 9.83 -9.76 1.48
N SER A 46 10.30 -10.94 1.08
CA SER A 46 9.72 -12.22 1.50
C SER A 46 9.90 -12.49 2.99
N LEU A 47 11.09 -12.22 3.53
CA LEU A 47 11.40 -12.37 4.96
C LEU A 47 10.56 -11.40 5.80
N VAL A 48 10.55 -10.12 5.43
CA VAL A 48 9.76 -9.07 6.08
C VAL A 48 8.27 -9.43 6.07
N ARG A 49 7.75 -9.91 4.93
CA ARG A 49 6.36 -10.38 4.83
C ARG A 49 6.07 -11.49 5.84
N ARG A 50 6.94 -12.48 5.93
CA ARG A 50 6.76 -13.62 6.84
C ARG A 50 6.78 -13.17 8.29
N ILE A 51 7.70 -12.29 8.66
CA ILE A 51 7.79 -11.74 10.01
C ILE A 51 6.53 -10.94 10.35
N ALA A 52 6.10 -10.02 9.48
CA ALA A 52 4.92 -9.17 9.70
C ALA A 52 3.60 -9.95 9.80
N GLN A 53 3.53 -11.13 9.19
CA GLN A 53 2.40 -12.04 9.32
C GLN A 53 2.27 -12.64 10.72
N GLU A 54 3.39 -12.99 11.33
CA GLU A 54 3.45 -13.71 12.62
C GLU A 54 3.66 -12.76 13.82
N GLN A 55 4.28 -11.60 13.61
CA GLN A 55 4.72 -10.67 14.67
C GLN A 55 4.09 -9.28 14.48
N PRO A 56 2.91 -9.00 15.07
CA PRO A 56 2.15 -7.78 14.80
C PRO A 56 2.91 -6.46 15.02
N PHE A 57 3.78 -6.40 16.04
CA PHE A 57 4.54 -5.19 16.35
C PHE A 57 5.51 -4.77 15.23
N THR A 58 5.84 -5.66 14.30
CA THR A 58 6.76 -5.39 13.17
C THR A 58 6.09 -4.77 11.95
N ARG A 59 4.75 -4.73 11.90
CA ARG A 59 4.00 -4.36 10.69
C ARG A 59 4.26 -2.94 10.20
N ARG A 60 4.46 -2.00 11.13
CA ARG A 60 4.80 -0.62 10.80
C ARG A 60 6.16 -0.52 10.11
N ASP A 61 7.16 -1.25 10.62
CA ASP A 61 8.47 -1.31 9.99
C ASP A 61 8.40 -2.03 8.63
N ALA A 62 7.55 -3.05 8.51
CA ALA A 62 7.34 -3.76 7.25
C ALA A 62 6.74 -2.86 6.17
N LEU A 63 5.80 -1.99 6.55
CA LEU A 63 5.28 -0.96 5.65
C LEU A 63 6.39 0.03 5.24
N ALA A 64 7.22 0.49 6.18
CA ALA A 64 8.33 1.39 5.86
C ALA A 64 9.31 0.76 4.84
N THR A 65 9.67 -0.50 5.03
CA THR A 65 10.50 -1.25 4.07
C THR A 65 9.82 -1.39 2.71
N ALA A 66 8.53 -1.74 2.67
CA ALA A 66 7.79 -1.85 1.41
C ALA A 66 7.77 -0.52 0.65
N LEU A 67 7.48 0.59 1.35
CA LEU A 67 7.47 1.93 0.78
C LEU A 67 8.86 2.34 0.28
N ALA A 68 9.94 2.04 1.00
CA ALA A 68 11.31 2.30 0.56
C ALA A 68 11.62 1.61 -0.78
N PHE A 69 11.26 0.33 -0.92
CA PHE A 69 11.44 -0.39 -2.19
C PHE A 69 10.67 0.21 -3.37
N THR A 70 9.50 0.83 -3.13
CA THR A 70 8.79 1.54 -4.19
C THR A 70 9.49 2.82 -4.66
N LYS A 71 10.40 3.38 -3.85
CA LYS A 71 11.18 4.60 -4.16
C LYS A 71 12.44 4.32 -4.96
N HIS A 72 12.95 3.08 -4.95
CA HIS A 72 14.19 2.78 -5.65
C HIS A 72 14.05 2.88 -7.17
N SER A 73 15.07 3.50 -7.76
CA SER A 73 15.39 3.50 -9.16
C SER A 73 16.85 3.08 -9.31
N ASN A 74 17.13 2.27 -10.33
CA ASN A 74 18.50 1.89 -10.68
C ASN A 74 18.57 1.78 -12.21
N PRO A 75 19.36 2.63 -12.91
CA PRO A 75 19.50 2.60 -14.37
C PRO A 75 20.16 1.31 -14.88
N ASP A 76 20.96 0.63 -14.05
CA ASP A 76 21.65 -0.61 -14.39
C ASP A 76 20.74 -1.85 -14.28
N VAL A 77 19.55 -1.69 -13.69
CA VAL A 77 18.56 -2.76 -13.54
C VAL A 77 17.45 -2.56 -14.56
N SER A 78 17.20 -3.59 -15.37
CA SER A 78 16.09 -3.58 -16.33
C SER A 78 14.77 -3.17 -15.66
N TYR A 79 13.99 -2.32 -16.32
CA TYR A 79 12.68 -1.86 -15.86
C TYR A 79 11.76 -3.00 -15.40
N GLN A 80 11.75 -4.13 -16.12
CA GLN A 80 10.96 -5.31 -15.74
C GLN A 80 11.33 -5.87 -14.36
N LYS A 81 12.62 -5.99 -14.05
CA LYS A 81 13.09 -6.46 -12.73
C LYS A 81 12.76 -5.47 -11.63
N LEU A 82 12.94 -4.17 -11.90
CA LEU A 82 12.61 -3.12 -10.95
C LEU A 82 11.11 -3.13 -10.61
N ASN A 83 10.26 -3.27 -11.63
CA ASN A 83 8.82 -3.37 -11.44
C ASN A 83 8.39 -4.65 -10.73
N ALA A 84 9.04 -5.78 -10.97
CA ALA A 84 8.80 -6.99 -10.20
C ALA A 84 9.07 -6.78 -8.70
N ILE A 85 10.13 -6.04 -8.33
CA ILE A 85 10.42 -5.70 -6.93
C ILE A 85 9.34 -4.78 -6.35
N LYS A 86 8.97 -3.72 -7.08
CA LYS A 86 7.90 -2.79 -6.66
C LYS A 86 6.56 -3.52 -6.50
N GLU A 87 6.25 -4.48 -7.37
CA GLU A 87 5.07 -5.33 -7.26
C GLU A 87 5.12 -6.20 -6.00
N GLN A 88 6.27 -6.80 -5.66
CA GLN A 88 6.42 -7.54 -4.40
C GLN A 88 6.20 -6.64 -3.17
N SER A 89 6.65 -5.39 -3.21
CA SER A 89 6.34 -4.41 -2.17
C SER A 89 4.84 -4.12 -2.05
N ILE A 90 4.14 -4.02 -3.18
CA ILE A 90 2.68 -3.85 -3.20
C ILE A 90 1.98 -5.09 -2.64
N ARG A 91 2.43 -6.30 -2.98
CA ARG A 91 1.90 -7.55 -2.41
C ARG A 91 2.09 -7.62 -0.89
N LEU A 92 3.22 -7.11 -0.37
CA LEU A 92 3.44 -6.96 1.07
C LEU A 92 2.45 -5.96 1.67
N MET A 93 2.26 -4.79 1.07
CA MET A 93 1.27 -3.80 1.53
C MET A 93 -0.16 -4.36 1.56
N LEU A 94 -0.56 -5.12 0.54
CA LEU A 94 -1.85 -5.83 0.50
C LEU A 94 -1.95 -6.89 1.62
N ALA A 95 -0.87 -7.62 1.90
CA ALA A 95 -0.84 -8.55 3.03
C ALA A 95 -1.00 -7.84 4.38
N LEU A 96 -0.46 -6.62 4.54
CA LEU A 96 -0.65 -5.80 5.73
C LEU A 96 -2.09 -5.29 5.85
N ILE A 97 -2.72 -4.88 4.75
CA ILE A 97 -4.16 -4.52 4.71
C ILE A 97 -5.00 -5.70 5.22
N ALA A 98 -4.74 -6.91 4.72
CA ALA A 98 -5.43 -8.13 5.16
C ALA A 98 -5.20 -8.48 6.64
N LYS A 99 -4.20 -7.88 7.30
CA LYS A 99 -3.90 -8.02 8.73
C LYS A 99 -4.40 -6.84 9.58
N GLY A 100 -5.17 -5.92 9.01
CA GLY A 100 -5.81 -4.81 9.70
C GLY A 100 -5.08 -3.46 9.59
N GLU A 101 -3.99 -3.38 8.82
CA GLU A 101 -3.18 -2.14 8.70
C GLU A 101 -3.68 -1.21 7.58
N ALA A 102 -4.96 -1.31 7.20
CA ALA A 102 -5.47 -0.67 5.99
C ALA A 102 -5.29 0.85 5.98
N THR A 103 -5.58 1.52 7.10
CA THR A 103 -5.42 2.97 7.25
C THR A 103 -3.96 3.40 7.13
N THR A 104 -3.05 2.71 7.82
CA THR A 104 -1.61 3.02 7.79
C THR A 104 -1.04 2.84 6.37
N VAL A 105 -1.41 1.74 5.70
CA VAL A 105 -0.96 1.44 4.34
C VAL A 105 -1.48 2.48 3.35
N LEU A 106 -2.77 2.81 3.39
CA LEU A 106 -3.36 3.80 2.48
C LEU A 106 -2.78 5.21 2.69
N ALA A 107 -2.52 5.61 3.94
CA ALA A 107 -1.90 6.89 4.24
C ALA A 107 -0.46 6.94 3.69
N GLY A 108 0.35 5.91 3.93
CA GLY A 108 1.71 5.82 3.41
C GLY A 108 1.76 5.80 1.89
N MET A 109 0.84 5.09 1.25
CA MET A 109 0.74 5.03 -0.20
C MET A 109 0.28 6.36 -0.81
N SER A 110 -0.64 7.08 -0.14
CA SER A 110 -1.09 8.42 -0.56
C SER A 110 0.08 9.40 -0.57
N LEU A 111 0.84 9.45 0.54
CA LEU A 111 2.04 10.27 0.66
C LEU A 111 3.05 9.90 -0.44
N ARG A 112 3.28 8.60 -0.65
CA ARG A 112 4.19 8.10 -1.68
C ARG A 112 3.82 8.56 -3.08
N LEU A 113 2.53 8.53 -3.43
CA LEU A 113 2.05 8.98 -4.74
C LEU A 113 2.10 10.50 -4.92
N GLN A 114 2.03 11.26 -3.83
CA GLN A 114 2.18 12.72 -3.83
C GLN A 114 3.66 13.15 -3.95
N GLU A 115 4.56 12.51 -3.20
CA GLU A 115 5.98 12.88 -3.12
C GLU A 115 6.78 12.50 -4.36
N GLN A 116 6.47 11.38 -5.00
CA GLN A 116 7.32 10.82 -6.05
C GLN A 116 6.50 10.24 -7.21
N PRO A 117 6.59 10.83 -8.41
CA PRO A 117 5.71 10.44 -9.51
C PRO A 117 6.08 9.13 -10.22
N GLU A 118 7.18 8.46 -9.86
CA GLU A 118 7.70 7.34 -10.66
C GLU A 118 7.03 5.97 -10.43
N LEU A 119 5.96 5.89 -9.64
CA LEU A 119 5.21 4.63 -9.55
C LEU A 119 4.28 4.49 -10.76
N ASP A 120 4.46 3.40 -11.49
CA ASP A 120 3.68 3.13 -12.70
C ASP A 120 2.18 3.01 -12.42
N ALA A 121 1.38 3.54 -13.33
CA ALA A 121 -0.08 3.46 -13.25
C ALA A 121 -0.59 2.00 -13.20
N SER A 122 0.13 1.05 -13.81
CA SER A 122 -0.19 -0.38 -13.73
C SER A 122 -0.07 -0.92 -12.31
N LEU A 123 0.96 -0.51 -11.56
CA LEU A 123 1.18 -0.90 -10.17
C LEU A 123 0.15 -0.25 -9.24
N VAL A 124 -0.24 1.00 -9.51
CA VAL A 124 -1.35 1.66 -8.79
C VAL A 124 -2.66 0.91 -9.02
N ARG A 125 -2.99 0.57 -10.28
CA ARG A 125 -4.17 -0.26 -10.60
C ARG A 125 -4.12 -1.61 -9.89
N TYR A 126 -2.97 -2.27 -9.88
CA TYR A 126 -2.78 -3.56 -9.20
C TYR A 126 -3.05 -3.44 -7.69
N PHE A 127 -2.53 -2.39 -7.04
CA PHE A 127 -2.81 -2.12 -5.63
C PHE A 127 -4.30 -1.88 -5.36
N VAL A 128 -4.97 -1.05 -6.17
CA VAL A 128 -6.40 -0.76 -6.00
C VAL A 128 -7.25 -2.01 -6.23
N ALA A 129 -6.97 -2.78 -7.29
CA ALA A 129 -7.65 -4.03 -7.56
C ALA A 129 -7.53 -5.02 -6.40
N GLY A 130 -6.33 -5.20 -5.86
CA GLY A 130 -6.09 -6.06 -4.69
C GLY A 130 -6.75 -5.54 -3.41
N LEU A 131 -6.76 -4.23 -3.19
CA LEU A 131 -7.46 -3.61 -2.06
C LEU A 131 -8.97 -3.95 -2.10
N LEU A 132 -9.59 -3.85 -3.26
CA LEU A 132 -11.01 -4.15 -3.47
C LEU A 132 -11.35 -5.64 -3.36
N GLU A 133 -10.34 -6.53 -3.42
CA GLU A 133 -10.52 -7.96 -3.13
C GLU A 133 -10.50 -8.26 -1.63
N ILE A 134 -9.76 -7.45 -0.86
CA ILE A 134 -9.58 -7.64 0.57
C ILE A 134 -10.68 -6.94 1.37
N VAL A 135 -11.00 -5.70 1.00
CA VAL A 135 -11.94 -4.87 1.76
C VAL A 135 -13.36 -5.20 1.35
N LYS A 136 -14.19 -5.53 2.34
CA LYS A 136 -15.62 -5.75 2.20
C LYS A 136 -16.38 -4.85 3.16
N ALA A 137 -17.56 -4.40 2.75
CA ALA A 137 -18.47 -3.66 3.62
C ALA A 137 -19.01 -4.57 4.75
N PRO A 138 -19.41 -4.00 5.91
CA PRO A 138 -19.34 -2.58 6.27
C PRO A 138 -17.91 -2.12 6.59
N VAL A 139 -17.62 -0.84 6.34
CA VAL A 139 -16.30 -0.24 6.64
C VAL A 139 -16.40 0.79 7.76
N SER A 140 -15.30 1.04 8.46
CA SER A 140 -15.22 2.12 9.44
C SER A 140 -15.08 3.48 8.77
N LEU A 141 -15.54 4.54 9.45
CA LEU A 141 -15.36 5.92 8.98
C LEU A 141 -13.87 6.27 8.83
N ALA A 142 -13.01 5.80 9.73
CA ALA A 142 -11.57 6.00 9.65
C ALA A 142 -10.97 5.39 8.37
N PHE A 143 -11.40 4.17 8.01
CA PHE A 143 -11.00 3.56 6.74
C PHE A 143 -11.50 4.36 5.55
N ALA A 144 -12.79 4.74 5.56
CA ALA A 144 -13.37 5.54 4.49
C ALA A 144 -12.53 6.80 4.26
N ARG A 145 -12.27 7.58 5.32
CA ARG A 145 -11.43 8.80 5.33
C ARG A 145 -10.10 8.62 4.62
N VAL A 146 -9.34 7.60 4.98
CA VAL A 146 -8.04 7.40 4.36
C VAL A 146 -8.17 6.86 2.93
N LEU A 147 -9.15 6.00 2.64
CA LEU A 147 -9.37 5.51 1.28
C LEU A 147 -9.70 6.65 0.32
N ALA A 148 -10.64 7.51 0.67
CA ALA A 148 -11.02 8.57 -0.25
C ALA A 148 -10.02 9.75 -0.24
N GLN A 149 -9.10 9.85 0.72
CA GLN A 149 -7.88 10.67 0.55
C GLN A 149 -6.96 10.05 -0.51
N PHE A 150 -6.71 8.75 -0.43
CA PHE A 150 -5.91 8.01 -1.41
C PHE A 150 -6.49 8.10 -2.82
N LEU A 151 -7.80 7.90 -2.97
CA LEU A 151 -8.50 8.01 -4.25
C LEU A 151 -8.54 9.45 -4.81
N ARG A 152 -8.21 10.48 -4.03
CA ARG A 152 -8.10 11.85 -4.55
C ARG A 152 -6.72 12.21 -5.06
N VAL A 153 -5.73 11.35 -4.84
CA VAL A 153 -4.39 11.58 -5.37
C VAL A 153 -4.47 11.51 -6.90
N PRO A 154 -4.04 12.54 -7.66
CA PRO A 154 -4.23 12.61 -9.11
C PRO A 154 -3.82 11.34 -9.86
N LYS A 155 -2.67 10.77 -9.49
CA LYS A 155 -2.19 9.49 -10.07
C LYS A 155 -3.10 8.30 -9.81
N CYS A 156 -3.73 8.25 -8.64
CA CYS A 156 -4.71 7.22 -8.35
C CYS A 156 -5.97 7.44 -9.19
N VAL A 157 -6.42 8.68 -9.35
CA VAL A 157 -7.53 9.04 -10.24
C VAL A 157 -7.22 8.60 -11.67
N ASP A 158 -6.07 9.00 -12.22
CA ASP A 158 -5.66 8.69 -13.59
C ASP A 158 -5.54 7.18 -13.82
N ALA A 159 -4.93 6.46 -12.87
CA ALA A 159 -4.77 5.01 -12.96
C ALA A 159 -6.12 4.27 -12.94
N VAL A 160 -7.03 4.65 -12.05
CA VAL A 160 -8.32 3.98 -11.85
C VAL A 160 -9.35 4.37 -12.91
N ARG A 161 -9.27 5.59 -13.48
CA ARG A 161 -10.12 6.02 -14.59
C ARG A 161 -9.62 5.59 -15.97
N SER A 162 -8.42 5.00 -16.04
CA SER A 162 -7.90 4.48 -17.31
C SER A 162 -8.68 3.27 -17.81
N SER A 163 -8.68 3.04 -19.12
CA SER A 163 -9.32 1.89 -19.77
C SER A 163 -8.79 0.52 -19.29
N TYR A 164 -7.62 0.49 -18.66
CA TYR A 164 -6.99 -0.71 -18.11
C TYR A 164 -7.55 -1.13 -16.74
N PHE A 165 -8.37 -0.30 -16.10
CA PHE A 165 -9.04 -0.66 -14.86
C PHE A 165 -10.45 -1.16 -15.19
N VAL A 166 -10.58 -2.48 -15.38
CA VAL A 166 -11.75 -3.11 -16.02
C VAL A 166 -12.96 -3.31 -15.11
N GLU A 167 -14.09 -3.65 -15.74
CA GLU A 167 -15.45 -3.76 -15.20
C GLU A 167 -15.61 -4.48 -13.84
N PRO A 168 -14.95 -5.61 -13.52
CA PRO A 168 -15.10 -6.22 -12.19
C PRO A 168 -14.52 -5.35 -11.07
N HIS A 169 -13.45 -4.60 -11.33
CA HIS A 169 -12.83 -3.73 -10.32
C HIS A 169 -13.58 -2.39 -10.21
N GLN A 170 -14.05 -1.86 -11.33
CA GLN A 170 -14.91 -0.67 -11.35
C GLN A 170 -16.20 -0.93 -10.56
N SER A 171 -16.92 -2.01 -10.85
CA SER A 171 -18.15 -2.36 -10.13
C SER A 171 -17.93 -2.52 -8.62
N ARG A 172 -16.84 -3.18 -8.21
CA ARG A 172 -16.45 -3.31 -6.79
C ARG A 172 -16.15 -1.96 -6.15
N LEU A 173 -15.43 -1.07 -6.85
CA LEU A 173 -15.16 0.28 -6.37
C LEU A 173 -16.45 1.07 -6.20
N ALA A 174 -17.36 1.02 -7.19
CA ALA A 174 -18.66 1.68 -7.12
C ALA A 174 -19.49 1.18 -5.93
N SER A 175 -19.52 -0.14 -5.73
CA SER A 175 -20.22 -0.75 -4.60
C SER A 175 -19.65 -0.32 -3.25
N LEU A 176 -18.31 -0.31 -3.12
CA LEU A 176 -17.63 0.14 -1.91
C LEU A 176 -17.90 1.63 -1.65
N LEU A 177 -17.80 2.49 -2.66
CA LEU A 177 -18.06 3.92 -2.51
C LEU A 177 -19.53 4.20 -2.16
N ARG A 178 -20.48 3.46 -2.74
CA ARG A 178 -21.91 3.55 -2.36
C ARG A 178 -22.13 3.19 -0.89
N SER A 179 -21.37 2.25 -0.33
CA SER A 179 -21.45 1.91 1.09
C SER A 179 -21.06 3.08 2.01
N PHE A 180 -20.30 4.06 1.52
CA PHE A 180 -19.92 5.24 2.32
C PHE A 180 -21.10 6.19 2.54
N GLY A 181 -22.06 6.22 1.61
CA GLY A 181 -23.28 7.02 1.76
C GLY A 181 -24.18 6.57 2.91
N ASN A 182 -24.01 5.32 3.37
CA ASN A 182 -24.75 4.76 4.50
C ASN A 182 -24.06 5.01 5.86
N LEU A 183 -22.88 5.64 5.87
CA LEU A 183 -22.22 6.03 7.12
C LEU A 183 -22.95 7.24 7.72
N SER A 184 -23.19 7.23 9.03
CA SER A 184 -23.73 8.40 9.73
C SER A 184 -22.67 9.51 9.73
N LEU A 185 -22.91 10.53 8.92
CA LEU A 185 -21.95 11.62 8.64
C LEU A 185 -22.42 12.97 9.18
N GLU A 186 -23.54 13.01 9.91
CA GLU A 186 -24.27 14.24 10.20
C GLU A 186 -23.50 15.19 11.13
N ASP A 187 -22.59 14.68 11.98
CA ASP A 187 -21.75 15.49 12.87
C ASP A 187 -20.24 15.18 12.80
N SER A 188 -19.82 14.33 11.85
CA SER A 188 -18.43 13.88 11.81
C SER A 188 -17.54 14.83 11.01
N ARG A 189 -16.51 15.35 11.70
CA ARG A 189 -15.49 16.23 11.12
C ARG A 189 -14.16 15.50 11.02
N ASP A 190 -13.41 15.79 9.95
CA ASP A 190 -12.03 15.34 9.83
C ASP A 190 -11.10 16.06 10.83
N ALA A 191 -9.82 15.68 10.86
CA ALA A 191 -8.81 16.29 11.73
C ALA A 191 -8.57 17.78 11.43
N GLN A 192 -9.11 18.29 10.32
CA GLN A 192 -9.02 19.67 9.86
C GLN A 192 -10.35 20.43 10.01
N GLY A 193 -11.36 19.83 10.65
CA GLY A 193 -12.66 20.43 10.91
C GLY A 193 -13.61 20.49 9.72
N LYS A 194 -13.31 19.83 8.59
CA LYS A 194 -14.20 19.75 7.42
C LYS A 194 -15.23 18.65 7.60
N VAL A 195 -16.43 18.87 7.07
CA VAL A 195 -17.55 17.93 7.12
C VAL A 195 -17.25 16.74 6.20
N ASP A 196 -17.18 15.53 6.75
CA ASP A 196 -16.85 14.31 6.01
C ASP A 196 -17.79 14.06 4.82
N LYS A 197 -19.05 14.49 4.93
CA LYS A 197 -20.07 14.38 3.88
C LYS A 197 -19.61 15.01 2.56
N THR A 198 -19.11 16.25 2.60
CA THR A 198 -18.68 16.99 1.39
C THR A 198 -17.50 16.29 0.67
N TRP A 199 -16.65 15.62 1.43
CA TRP A 199 -15.49 14.93 0.89
C TRP A 199 -15.86 13.56 0.29
N ILE A 200 -16.78 12.81 0.92
CA ILE A 200 -17.33 11.57 0.35
C ILE A 200 -18.08 11.88 -0.96
N GLU A 201 -18.88 12.94 -0.99
CA GLU A 201 -19.58 13.41 -2.20
C GLU A 201 -18.60 13.79 -3.32
N SER A 202 -17.49 14.44 -2.99
CA SER A 202 -16.43 14.76 -3.96
C SER A 202 -15.81 13.52 -4.59
N VAL A 203 -15.54 12.47 -3.81
CA VAL A 203 -14.98 11.21 -4.36
C VAL A 203 -16.02 10.46 -5.19
N LEU A 204 -17.27 10.37 -4.72
CA LEU A 204 -18.37 9.79 -5.52
C LEU A 204 -18.51 10.51 -6.87
N THR A 205 -18.42 11.84 -6.87
CA THR A 205 -18.47 12.65 -8.09
C THR A 205 -17.25 12.45 -8.99
N THR A 206 -16.05 12.32 -8.42
CA THR A 206 -14.80 12.13 -9.18
C THR A 206 -14.81 10.81 -9.94
N TYR A 207 -15.37 9.77 -9.32
CA TYR A 207 -15.32 8.43 -9.87
C TYR A 207 -16.53 8.05 -10.71
N ARG A 208 -17.70 8.73 -10.55
CA ARG A 208 -18.95 8.56 -11.34
C ARG A 208 -18.86 7.36 -12.29
N LEU A 209 -18.94 6.19 -11.68
CA LEU A 209 -18.99 4.92 -12.36
C LEU A 209 -20.46 4.79 -12.74
N ASP A 210 -20.79 5.22 -13.96
CA ASP A 210 -22.12 5.04 -14.57
C ASP A 210 -22.52 3.56 -14.55
#